data_AF-A0A4U5PIY7-F1
#
_entry.id   AF-A0A4U5PIY7-F1
#
_cell.length_a   1.000
_cell.length_b   1.000
_cell.length_c   1.000
_cell.angle_alpha   90.00
_cell.angle_beta   90.00
_cell.angle_gamma   90.00
#
_symmetry.space_group_name_H-M   'P 1'
#
loop_
_entity.id
_entity.type
_entity.pdbx_description
1 polymer ?
#
loop_
_entity_poly.entity_id
_entity_poly.type
_entity_poly.pdbx_seq_one_letter_code
_entity_poly.pdbx_strand_id
1 'polypeptide(L)'
;MFPYLQLFIPAFLLSTNWSVKMAPPLDQPYMSHENWVWTDEDPDVELIEPSIRVSITKNWLLFGREESKPPIEQTFSIINHSDIPVAFKIVCSDNYAYFVDKKLGIIQAERLHRIPFVLTKNIQQITVYRRPVSCFRQDYPETNKLTMHHKERLHILVAPIFTWTTSPAAAFVFTKNYEKLRICLEFTGKPPSPIDVATLRTNRRGWTTWGAGDPKKENTDAKEQSARSSNNAPT
;
A
#
# COMPACT_ATOMS: atom_id res chain seq x y z
N MET A 1 58.71 62.44 -51.15
CA MET A 1 57.36 62.52 -50.54
C MET A 1 57.52 62.99 -49.12
N PHE A 2 57.25 64.26 -48.88
CA PHE A 2 57.12 64.93 -47.56
C PHE A 2 55.62 65.28 -47.40
N PRO A 3 55.10 65.77 -46.26
CA PRO A 3 55.38 65.48 -44.84
C PRO A 3 54.12 65.57 -43.90
N TYR A 4 54.34 65.50 -42.58
CA TYR A 4 53.69 66.29 -41.49
C TYR A 4 52.22 66.11 -41.02
N LEU A 5 52.06 66.32 -39.69
CA LEU A 5 50.89 66.68 -38.86
C LEU A 5 49.81 65.59 -38.59
N GLN A 6 49.51 65.14 -37.36
CA GLN A 6 49.06 65.78 -36.10
C GLN A 6 47.52 66.01 -36.05
N LEU A 7 46.93 65.69 -34.88
CA LEU A 7 45.63 66.10 -34.31
C LEU A 7 44.39 65.16 -34.35
N PHE A 8 43.97 64.82 -33.11
CA PHE A 8 42.63 64.96 -32.49
C PHE A 8 41.55 63.85 -32.52
N ILE A 9 40.95 63.73 -31.32
CA ILE A 9 39.91 62.84 -30.76
C ILE A 9 38.51 63.40 -31.09
N PRO A 10 37.40 62.61 -31.16
CA PRO A 10 36.49 62.40 -29.99
C PRO A 10 35.90 60.95 -29.92
N ALA A 11 35.79 60.29 -28.76
CA ALA A 11 34.73 60.40 -27.75
C ALA A 11 33.29 60.33 -28.32
N PHE A 12 32.62 59.16 -28.20
CA PHE A 12 31.17 59.08 -28.02
C PHE A 12 30.80 57.84 -27.18
N LEU A 13 29.87 58.09 -26.26
CA LEU A 13 29.39 57.28 -25.15
C LEU A 13 28.57 56.06 -25.59
N LEU A 14 28.57 55.00 -24.77
CA LEU A 14 27.37 54.46 -24.10
C LEU A 14 27.74 53.35 -23.11
N SER A 15 27.31 53.56 -21.86
CA SER A 15 27.32 52.62 -20.74
C SER A 15 26.59 51.31 -21.10
N THR A 16 26.94 50.15 -20.54
CA THR A 16 26.37 49.70 -19.25
C THR A 16 27.27 48.69 -18.54
N ASN A 17 27.46 48.92 -17.24
CA ASN A 17 28.17 48.07 -16.29
C ASN A 17 27.42 46.75 -16.05
N TRP A 18 28.11 45.62 -16.25
CA TRP A 18 27.69 44.31 -15.77
C TRP A 18 28.22 44.13 -14.34
N SER A 19 27.34 44.19 -13.34
CA SER A 19 27.68 43.85 -11.96
C SER A 19 27.36 42.38 -11.71
N VAL A 20 28.41 41.58 -11.57
CA VAL A 20 28.36 40.19 -11.11
C VAL A 20 27.91 40.18 -9.63
N LYS A 21 26.80 39.49 -9.31
CA LYS A 21 26.45 39.11 -7.94
C LYS A 21 26.59 37.60 -7.80
N MET A 22 27.41 37.20 -6.83
CA MET A 22 27.79 35.82 -6.53
C MET A 22 26.59 34.98 -6.07
N ALA A 23 26.62 33.70 -6.41
CA ALA A 23 25.68 32.66 -6.00
C ALA A 23 25.74 32.37 -4.48
N PRO A 24 24.62 31.95 -3.84
CA PRO A 24 24.65 31.36 -2.51
C PRO A 24 25.09 29.88 -2.55
N PRO A 25 25.57 29.32 -1.42
CA PRO A 25 26.23 28.01 -1.40
C PRO A 25 25.24 26.84 -1.57
N LEU A 26 25.71 25.81 -2.26
CA LEU A 26 25.19 24.45 -2.25
C LEU A 26 25.38 23.85 -0.85
N ASP A 27 24.31 23.44 -0.18
CA ASP A 27 24.24 22.17 0.56
C ASP A 27 22.90 22.02 1.30
N GLN A 28 21.95 21.35 0.64
CA GLN A 28 21.07 20.29 1.14
C GLN A 28 20.06 20.01 0.00
N PRO A 29 19.87 18.76 -0.46
CA PRO A 29 18.74 18.47 -1.32
C PRO A 29 17.48 18.70 -0.49
N TYR A 30 16.80 19.83 -0.76
CA TYR A 30 15.49 20.12 -0.22
C TYR A 30 14.59 18.97 -0.67
N MET A 31 14.27 18.08 0.26
CA MET A 31 13.33 16.99 -0.01
C MET A 31 12.00 17.65 -0.34
N SER A 32 11.69 17.70 -1.63
CA SER A 32 10.35 17.96 -2.10
C SER A 32 9.45 16.92 -1.46
N HIS A 33 8.55 17.37 -0.60
CA HIS A 33 7.22 16.80 -0.65
C HIS A 33 6.73 17.02 -2.10
N GLU A 34 6.92 16.02 -2.95
CA GLU A 34 6.63 16.02 -4.40
C GLU A 34 5.12 16.10 -4.69
N ASN A 35 4.45 17.12 -4.17
CA ASN A 35 3.06 17.43 -4.48
C ASN A 35 2.94 18.62 -5.45
N TRP A 36 4.06 19.24 -5.83
CA TRP A 36 4.10 20.48 -6.60
C TRP A 36 5.04 20.31 -7.79
N VAL A 37 4.48 20.42 -9.00
CA VAL A 37 5.26 20.59 -10.24
C VAL A 37 5.52 22.08 -10.37
N TRP A 38 6.78 22.47 -10.45
CA TRP A 38 7.16 23.86 -10.67
C TRP A 38 6.96 24.18 -12.16
N THR A 39 5.94 24.97 -12.48
CA THR A 39 5.83 25.67 -13.76
C THR A 39 6.02 27.17 -13.50
N ASP A 40 6.85 27.82 -14.31
CA ASP A 40 7.32 29.20 -14.10
C ASP A 40 6.21 30.27 -14.16
N GLU A 41 4.97 29.91 -14.53
CA GLU A 41 3.91 30.88 -14.80
C GLU A 41 2.63 30.77 -13.97
N ASP A 42 2.34 29.65 -13.27
CA ASP A 42 1.23 29.55 -12.29
C ASP A 42 1.31 28.20 -11.54
N PRO A 43 1.36 28.14 -10.19
CA PRO A 43 1.37 26.90 -9.42
C PRO A 43 -0.03 26.30 -9.16
N ASP A 44 -1.00 26.54 -10.05
CA ASP A 44 -2.41 26.18 -9.83
C ASP A 44 -2.74 24.69 -10.07
N VAL A 45 -1.75 23.89 -10.47
CA VAL A 45 -1.92 22.46 -10.73
C VAL A 45 -1.36 21.66 -9.57
N GLU A 46 -2.17 21.48 -8.52
CA GLU A 46 -1.91 20.45 -7.52
C GLU A 46 -1.99 19.08 -8.21
N LEU A 47 -0.91 18.29 -8.12
CA LEU A 47 -0.94 16.90 -8.55
C LEU A 47 -1.80 16.11 -7.55
N ILE A 48 -3.11 16.05 -7.80
CA ILE A 48 -4.03 15.26 -6.98
C ILE A 48 -3.74 13.79 -7.24
N GLU A 49 -2.99 13.17 -6.33
CA GLU A 49 -2.82 11.72 -6.37
C GLU A 49 -4.19 11.04 -6.27
N PRO A 50 -4.46 10.07 -7.14
CA PRO A 50 -5.75 9.41 -7.15
C PRO A 50 -5.98 8.66 -5.85
N SER A 51 -7.06 8.99 -5.13
CA SER A 51 -7.37 8.32 -3.86
C SER A 51 -7.67 6.83 -4.12
N ILE A 52 -6.80 5.96 -3.63
CA ILE A 52 -7.00 4.52 -3.71
C ILE A 52 -8.05 4.12 -2.67
N ARG A 53 -9.11 3.46 -3.12
CA ARG A 53 -10.20 2.99 -2.26
C ARG A 53 -10.44 1.51 -2.48
N VAL A 54 -9.56 0.67 -1.94
CA VAL A 54 -9.71 -0.79 -1.92
C VAL A 54 -10.00 -1.39 -0.51
N SER A 55 -10.97 -2.30 -0.43
CA SER A 55 -11.33 -3.06 0.79
C SER A 55 -11.27 -4.57 0.56
N ILE A 56 -11.14 -5.33 1.64
CA ILE A 56 -11.25 -6.79 1.63
C ILE A 56 -12.48 -7.29 2.40
N THR A 57 -13.11 -8.35 1.91
CA THR A 57 -14.30 -8.95 2.55
C THR A 57 -13.98 -9.73 3.81
N LYS A 58 -12.78 -10.30 3.92
CA LYS A 58 -12.31 -11.11 5.05
C LYS A 58 -10.85 -10.78 5.30
N ASN A 59 -10.47 -10.53 6.56
CA ASN A 59 -9.09 -10.23 6.96
C ASN A 59 -8.50 -11.28 7.91
N TRP A 60 -9.25 -12.32 8.22
CA TRP A 60 -8.83 -13.42 9.08
C TRP A 60 -9.21 -14.75 8.44
N LEU A 61 -8.23 -15.47 7.91
CA LEU A 61 -8.43 -16.76 7.27
C LEU A 61 -7.99 -17.86 8.25
N LEU A 62 -8.92 -18.74 8.62
CA LEU A 62 -8.67 -19.85 9.53
C LEU A 62 -8.43 -21.14 8.75
N PHE A 63 -7.37 -21.85 9.12
CA PHE A 63 -7.00 -23.13 8.52
C PHE A 63 -6.82 -24.19 9.59
N GLY A 64 -7.59 -25.26 9.46
CA GLY A 64 -7.41 -26.49 10.23
C GLY A 64 -6.20 -27.30 9.76
N ARG A 65 -5.91 -28.35 10.51
CA ARG A 65 -4.90 -29.36 10.21
C ARG A 65 -5.50 -30.43 9.32
N GLU A 66 -5.18 -30.36 8.03
CA GLU A 66 -5.49 -31.41 7.07
C GLU A 66 -4.28 -32.34 6.89
N GLU A 67 -4.48 -33.65 7.03
CA GLU A 67 -3.40 -34.62 6.86
C GLU A 67 -3.22 -35.03 5.40
N SER A 68 -4.32 -35.30 4.67
CA SER A 68 -4.32 -35.78 3.29
C SER A 68 -4.66 -34.69 2.27
N LYS A 69 -4.51 -34.99 0.98
CA LYS A 69 -5.08 -34.15 -0.09
C LYS A 69 -6.61 -34.36 -0.12
N PRO A 70 -7.42 -33.37 -0.52
CA PRO A 70 -7.08 -32.06 -1.09
C PRO A 70 -6.69 -30.99 -0.04
N PRO A 71 -5.99 -29.91 -0.46
CA PRO A 71 -5.68 -28.78 0.44
C PRO A 71 -6.93 -28.06 0.92
N ILE A 72 -6.90 -27.52 2.15
CA ILE A 72 -7.96 -26.64 2.67
C ILE A 72 -7.92 -25.32 1.92
N GLU A 73 -9.07 -24.88 1.41
CA GLU A 73 -9.23 -23.61 0.73
C GLU A 73 -10.04 -22.60 1.54
N GLN A 74 -9.63 -21.33 1.48
CA GLN A 74 -10.38 -20.20 2.04
C GLN A 74 -10.41 -19.09 0.99
N THR A 75 -11.59 -18.50 0.81
CA THR A 75 -11.80 -17.45 -0.20
C THR A 75 -12.06 -16.11 0.47
N PHE A 76 -11.46 -15.07 -0.10
CA PHE A 76 -11.77 -13.67 0.19
C PHE A 76 -11.87 -12.87 -1.11
N SER A 77 -12.46 -11.69 -1.03
CA SER A 77 -12.62 -10.82 -2.20
C SER A 77 -12.00 -9.46 -1.92
N ILE A 78 -11.32 -8.93 -2.92
CA ILE A 78 -10.83 -7.56 -2.97
C ILE A 78 -11.84 -6.75 -3.77
N ILE A 79 -12.30 -5.63 -3.21
CA ILE A 79 -13.31 -4.76 -3.81
C ILE A 79 -12.69 -3.38 -4.02
N ASN A 80 -12.75 -2.90 -5.26
CA ASN A 80 -12.35 -1.54 -5.62
C ASN A 80 -13.58 -0.62 -5.62
N HIS A 81 -13.52 0.41 -4.77
CA HIS A 81 -14.49 1.51 -4.63
C HIS A 81 -13.93 2.83 -5.15
N SER A 82 -12.77 2.79 -5.81
CA SER A 82 -12.20 3.97 -6.44
C SER A 82 -12.73 4.14 -7.87
N ASP A 83 -12.62 5.37 -8.35
CA ASP A 83 -12.99 5.74 -9.71
C ASP A 83 -11.94 5.31 -10.76
N ILE A 84 -10.82 4.72 -10.31
CA ILE A 84 -9.64 4.41 -11.13
C ILE A 84 -9.35 2.91 -11.01
N PRO A 85 -8.86 2.24 -12.07
CA PRO A 85 -8.47 0.84 -11.98
C PRO A 85 -7.21 0.70 -11.12
N VAL A 86 -7.12 -0.43 -10.42
CA VAL A 86 -6.10 -0.63 -9.39
C VAL A 86 -5.42 -1.98 -9.60
N ALA A 87 -4.09 -1.97 -9.58
CA ALA A 87 -3.30 -3.19 -9.52
C ALA A 87 -3.25 -3.73 -8.09
N PHE A 88 -3.24 -5.04 -7.95
CA PHE A 88 -2.91 -5.69 -6.69
C PHE A 88 -1.75 -6.68 -6.86
N LYS A 89 -0.94 -6.80 -5.81
CA LYS A 89 0.12 -7.79 -5.67
C LYS A 89 0.03 -8.41 -4.28
N ILE A 90 -0.03 -9.74 -4.23
CA ILE A 90 -0.11 -10.49 -2.97
C ILE A 90 1.26 -11.02 -2.59
N VAL A 91 1.63 -10.76 -1.34
CA VAL A 91 2.86 -11.24 -0.73
C VAL A 91 2.48 -12.00 0.54
N CYS A 92 2.78 -13.30 0.55
CA CYS A 92 2.63 -14.13 1.75
C CYS A 92 3.92 -14.13 2.57
N SER A 93 3.80 -14.36 3.88
CA SER A 93 4.97 -14.58 4.75
C SER A 93 5.60 -15.95 4.49
N ASP A 94 4.78 -17.01 4.41
CA ASP A 94 5.22 -18.34 3.98
C ASP A 94 4.55 -18.73 2.65
N ASN A 95 5.33 -18.74 1.57
CA ASN A 95 4.88 -19.17 0.24
C ASN A 95 4.92 -20.69 0.05
N TYR A 96 5.59 -21.42 0.94
CA TYR A 96 5.68 -22.87 0.88
C TYR A 96 4.45 -23.51 1.54
N ALA A 97 4.02 -22.96 2.67
CA ALA A 97 2.83 -23.44 3.38
C ALA A 97 1.50 -23.01 2.75
N TYR A 98 1.45 -21.78 2.24
CA TYR A 98 0.26 -21.20 1.65
C TYR A 98 0.43 -20.96 0.16
N PHE A 99 -0.53 -21.42 -0.62
CA PHE A 99 -0.63 -21.16 -2.05
C PHE A 99 -1.78 -20.19 -2.31
N VAL A 100 -1.55 -19.21 -3.19
CA VAL A 100 -2.55 -18.21 -3.57
C VAL A 100 -2.81 -18.35 -5.06
N ASP A 101 -4.07 -18.53 -5.45
CA ASP A 101 -4.48 -18.73 -6.84
C ASP A 101 -4.02 -17.56 -7.74
N LYS A 102 -4.26 -16.32 -7.31
CA LYS A 102 -3.94 -15.11 -8.07
C LYS A 102 -3.05 -14.19 -7.25
N LYS A 103 -1.76 -14.15 -7.59
CA LYS A 103 -0.77 -13.28 -6.92
C LYS A 103 -0.76 -11.85 -7.43
N LEU A 104 -1.22 -11.63 -8.65
CA LEU A 104 -1.14 -10.35 -9.34
C LEU A 104 -2.36 -10.18 -10.24
N GLY A 105 -2.88 -8.97 -10.35
CA GLY A 105 -3.97 -8.67 -11.28
C GLY A 105 -4.40 -7.20 -11.22
N ILE A 106 -5.40 -6.88 -12.03
CA ILE A 106 -6.01 -5.55 -12.11
C ILE A 106 -7.48 -5.68 -11.70
N ILE A 107 -7.94 -4.77 -10.86
CA ILE A 107 -9.34 -4.62 -10.46
C ILE A 107 -9.86 -3.34 -11.08
N GLN A 108 -10.97 -3.45 -11.80
CA GLN A 108 -11.52 -2.32 -12.55
C GLN A 108 -12.16 -1.29 -11.61
N ALA A 109 -12.26 -0.07 -12.08
CA ALA A 109 -12.91 1.03 -11.37
C ALA A 109 -14.42 0.76 -11.18
N GLU A 110 -15.00 1.34 -10.13
CA GLU A 110 -16.44 1.24 -9.88
C GLU A 110 -17.26 1.88 -11.01
N ARG A 111 -16.82 3.03 -11.55
CA ARG A 111 -17.55 3.74 -12.63
C ARG A 111 -17.66 2.93 -13.92
N LEU A 112 -16.63 2.18 -14.27
CA LEU A 112 -16.65 1.31 -15.46
C LEU A 112 -17.61 0.13 -15.31
N HIS A 113 -17.85 -0.31 -14.07
CA HIS A 113 -18.81 -1.39 -13.77
C HIS A 113 -20.27 -0.96 -13.99
N ARG A 114 -20.57 0.34 -13.91
CA ARG A 114 -21.93 0.87 -14.09
C ARG A 114 -22.32 1.06 -15.55
N ILE A 115 -21.42 0.84 -16.51
CA ILE A 115 -21.70 0.97 -17.93
C ILE A 115 -22.34 -0.34 -18.42
N PRO A 116 -23.61 -0.35 -18.87
CA PRO A 116 -24.38 -1.58 -19.11
C PRO A 116 -23.83 -2.48 -20.23
N PHE A 117 -22.91 -1.97 -21.08
CA PHE A 117 -22.28 -2.71 -22.18
C PHE A 117 -20.87 -3.20 -21.85
N VAL A 118 -20.30 -2.82 -20.69
CA VAL A 118 -18.94 -3.18 -20.29
C VAL A 118 -18.99 -4.06 -19.05
N LEU A 119 -18.83 -5.37 -19.23
CA LEU A 119 -18.78 -6.38 -18.16
C LEU A 119 -17.47 -6.32 -17.36
N THR A 120 -17.15 -5.17 -16.77
CA THR A 120 -16.00 -5.05 -15.87
C THR A 120 -16.36 -5.57 -14.48
N LYS A 121 -15.39 -6.19 -13.80
CA LYS A 121 -15.55 -6.62 -12.40
C LYS A 121 -14.69 -5.71 -11.52
N ASN A 122 -15.35 -4.96 -10.64
CA ASN A 122 -14.70 -4.21 -9.56
C ASN A 122 -14.40 -5.09 -8.33
N ILE A 123 -14.74 -6.38 -8.40
CA ILE A 123 -14.51 -7.37 -7.35
C ILE A 123 -13.65 -8.50 -7.91
N GLN A 124 -12.55 -8.79 -7.20
CA GLN A 124 -11.70 -9.93 -7.49
C GLN A 124 -11.74 -10.91 -6.32
N GLN A 125 -12.25 -12.11 -6.57
CA GLN A 125 -12.20 -13.22 -5.61
C GLN A 125 -10.85 -13.94 -5.72
N ILE A 126 -10.27 -14.25 -4.57
CA ILE A 126 -8.96 -14.89 -4.43
C ILE A 126 -9.09 -16.03 -3.43
N THR A 127 -8.59 -17.20 -3.85
CA THR A 127 -8.55 -18.40 -3.03
C THR A 127 -7.14 -18.60 -2.48
N VAL A 128 -7.05 -18.84 -1.18
CA VAL A 128 -5.83 -19.20 -0.47
C VAL A 128 -5.96 -20.64 -0.03
N TYR A 129 -4.98 -21.44 -0.39
CA TYR A 129 -4.89 -22.86 -0.10
C TYR A 129 -3.81 -23.10 0.95
N ARG A 130 -4.12 -23.90 1.96
CA ARG A 130 -3.12 -24.43 2.89
C ARG A 130 -2.68 -25.81 2.42
N ARG A 131 -1.37 -25.99 2.26
CA ARG A 131 -0.79 -27.31 1.95
C ARG A 131 -1.10 -28.31 3.08
N PRO A 132 -1.46 -29.58 2.78
CA PRO A 132 -1.66 -30.61 3.80
C PRO A 132 -0.37 -30.96 4.55
N VAL A 133 -0.49 -31.43 5.79
CA VAL A 133 0.65 -31.76 6.66
C VAL A 133 1.49 -32.92 6.10
N SER A 134 0.88 -33.88 5.41
CA SER A 134 1.60 -34.99 4.77
C SER A 134 2.70 -34.53 3.82
N CYS A 135 2.46 -33.44 3.07
CA CYS A 135 3.45 -32.88 2.13
C CYS A 135 4.68 -32.28 2.84
N PHE A 136 4.55 -31.85 4.09
CA PHE A 136 5.69 -31.34 4.85
C PHE A 136 6.58 -32.46 5.36
N ARG A 137 6.01 -33.61 5.74
CA ARG A 137 6.79 -34.76 6.23
C ARG A 137 7.75 -35.31 5.17
N GLN A 138 7.40 -35.16 3.89
CA GLN A 138 8.24 -35.58 2.78
C GLN A 138 9.46 -34.67 2.60
N ASP A 139 9.27 -33.36 2.73
CA ASP A 139 10.32 -32.37 2.43
C ASP A 139 11.12 -31.95 3.69
N TYR A 140 10.51 -32.04 4.88
CA TYR A 140 11.11 -31.64 6.16
C TYR A 140 10.72 -32.62 7.28
N PRO A 141 11.63 -33.49 7.74
CA PRO A 141 11.32 -34.47 8.78
C PRO A 141 11.02 -33.84 10.17
N GLU A 142 11.49 -32.62 10.44
CA GLU A 142 11.22 -31.87 11.69
C GLU A 142 9.85 -31.16 11.69
N THR A 143 8.77 -31.90 11.44
CA THR A 143 7.41 -31.34 11.28
C THR A 143 6.75 -30.79 12.54
N ASN A 144 7.32 -31.00 13.73
CA ASN A 144 6.67 -30.63 15.00
C ASN A 144 6.32 -29.14 15.11
N LYS A 145 7.16 -28.25 14.54
CA LYS A 145 6.87 -26.79 14.50
C LYS A 145 5.75 -26.44 13.53
N LEU A 146 5.60 -27.19 12.45
CA LEU A 146 4.61 -26.97 11.39
C LEU A 146 3.21 -27.46 11.77
N THR A 147 3.12 -28.34 12.78
CA THR A 147 1.86 -28.87 13.32
C THR A 147 1.26 -28.03 14.45
N MET A 148 2.02 -27.08 15.01
CA MET A 148 1.57 -26.23 16.11
C MET A 148 0.76 -25.04 15.59
N HIS A 149 -0.07 -24.48 16.47
CA HIS A 149 -0.80 -23.23 16.19
C HIS A 149 0.18 -22.10 15.87
N HIS A 150 -0.05 -21.41 14.75
CA HIS A 150 0.76 -20.26 14.36
C HIS A 150 -0.06 -19.26 13.54
N LYS A 151 0.46 -18.03 13.47
CA LYS A 151 -0.15 -16.92 12.74
C LYS A 151 0.84 -16.35 11.74
N GLU A 152 0.39 -16.21 10.52
CA GLU A 152 1.13 -15.60 9.44
C GLU A 152 0.40 -14.41 8.86
N ARG A 153 1.13 -13.65 8.05
CA ARG A 153 0.64 -12.41 7.45
C ARG A 153 0.63 -12.55 5.94
N LEU A 154 -0.51 -12.22 5.35
CA LEU A 154 -0.66 -12.00 3.93
C LEU A 154 -0.86 -10.51 3.70
N HIS A 155 -0.01 -9.93 2.86
CA HIS A 155 -0.04 -8.52 2.52
C HIS A 155 -0.55 -8.38 1.09
N ILE A 156 -1.50 -7.47 0.89
CA ILE A 156 -1.96 -7.08 -0.44
C ILE A 156 -1.45 -5.66 -0.66
N LEU A 157 -0.54 -5.53 -1.60
CA LEU A 157 -0.04 -4.25 -2.07
C LEU A 157 -0.95 -3.79 -3.19
N VAL A 158 -1.33 -2.54 -3.13
CA VAL A 158 -2.34 -1.94 -4.00
C VAL A 158 -1.75 -0.68 -4.59
N ALA A 159 -1.80 -0.54 -5.92
CA ALA A 159 -1.25 0.60 -6.64
C ALA A 159 -2.22 1.08 -7.72
N PRO A 160 -2.35 2.40 -7.94
CA PRO A 160 -3.25 2.92 -8.96
C PRO A 160 -2.68 2.63 -10.35
N ILE A 161 -3.55 2.36 -11.31
CA ILE A 161 -3.18 2.23 -12.72
C ILE A 161 -4.02 3.22 -13.53
N PHE A 162 -3.37 3.93 -14.45
CA PHE A 162 -4.05 4.90 -15.33
C PHE A 162 -4.57 4.27 -16.63
N THR A 163 -4.00 3.14 -17.05
CA THR A 163 -4.40 2.44 -18.29
C THR A 163 -4.52 0.93 -18.08
N TRP A 164 -5.64 0.35 -18.52
CA TRP A 164 -5.91 -1.10 -18.51
C TRP A 164 -4.94 -1.97 -19.33
N THR A 165 -4.13 -1.37 -20.20
CA THR A 165 -3.12 -2.05 -21.02
C THR A 165 -1.79 -2.22 -20.29
N THR A 166 -1.58 -1.50 -19.19
CA THR A 166 -0.36 -1.58 -18.41
C THR A 166 -0.29 -2.93 -17.70
N SER A 167 0.87 -3.59 -17.82
CA SER A 167 1.13 -4.82 -17.06
C SER A 167 0.98 -4.55 -15.56
N PRO A 168 0.20 -5.35 -14.81
CA PRO A 168 0.00 -5.12 -13.38
C PRO A 168 1.31 -5.19 -12.58
N ALA A 169 2.35 -5.86 -13.10
CA ALA A 169 3.65 -5.92 -12.45
C ALA A 169 4.40 -4.58 -12.54
N ALA A 170 4.23 -3.85 -13.65
CA ALA A 170 4.89 -2.56 -13.87
C ALA A 170 4.44 -1.50 -12.84
N ALA A 171 3.17 -1.56 -12.41
CA ALA A 171 2.67 -0.70 -11.34
C ALA A 171 3.55 -0.79 -10.08
N PHE A 172 4.05 -1.96 -9.73
CA PHE A 172 4.86 -2.17 -8.51
C PHE A 172 6.36 -1.94 -8.69
N VAL A 173 6.84 -1.66 -9.90
CA VAL A 173 8.24 -1.33 -10.15
C VAL A 173 8.47 0.17 -9.99
N PHE A 174 7.53 0.98 -10.46
CA PHE A 174 7.69 2.42 -10.58
C PHE A 174 6.90 3.23 -9.55
N THR A 175 5.83 2.69 -8.96
CA THR A 175 5.05 3.43 -7.96
C THR A 175 5.60 3.21 -6.54
N LYS A 176 5.96 4.32 -5.89
CA LYS A 176 6.39 4.33 -4.47
C LYS A 176 5.18 4.34 -3.52
N ASN A 177 4.00 4.70 -4.01
CA ASN A 177 2.78 4.92 -3.22
C ASN A 177 1.86 3.70 -3.28
N TYR A 178 2.33 2.59 -2.70
CA TYR A 178 1.48 1.42 -2.52
C TYR A 178 0.76 1.48 -1.18
N GLU A 179 -0.55 1.27 -1.21
CA GLU A 179 -1.31 1.01 0.00
C GLU A 179 -1.27 -0.47 0.35
N LYS A 180 -1.27 -0.76 1.65
CA LYS A 180 -1.04 -2.11 2.17
C LYS A 180 -2.22 -2.60 2.99
N LEU A 181 -2.98 -3.53 2.41
CA LEU A 181 -3.98 -4.29 3.15
C LEU A 181 -3.34 -5.50 3.83
N ARG A 182 -3.89 -5.90 4.97
CA ARG A 182 -3.33 -6.96 5.83
C ARG A 182 -4.39 -8.01 6.12
N ILE A 183 -4.03 -9.26 5.84
CA ILE A 183 -4.81 -10.44 6.16
C ILE A 183 -3.98 -11.31 7.11
N CYS A 184 -4.61 -11.78 8.19
CA CYS A 184 -4.03 -12.76 9.09
C CYS A 184 -4.39 -14.16 8.60
N LEU A 185 -3.41 -15.02 8.45
CA LEU A 185 -3.58 -16.45 8.23
C LEU A 185 -3.37 -17.14 9.58
N GLU A 186 -4.41 -17.72 10.15
CA GLU A 186 -4.32 -18.45 11.43
C GLU A 186 -4.42 -19.95 11.15
N PHE A 187 -3.38 -20.68 11.55
CA PHE A 187 -3.38 -22.13 11.54
C PHE A 187 -3.66 -22.66 12.94
N THR A 188 -4.69 -23.49 13.09
CA THR A 188 -5.17 -23.92 14.41
C THR A 188 -4.44 -25.15 14.94
N GLY A 189 -3.82 -25.96 14.07
CA GLY A 189 -3.20 -27.24 14.43
C GLY A 189 -4.20 -28.34 14.84
N LYS A 190 -5.50 -28.01 14.88
CA LYS A 190 -6.61 -28.92 15.18
C LYS A 190 -7.26 -29.38 13.87
N PRO A 191 -7.89 -30.57 13.80
CA PRO A 191 -8.62 -30.98 12.60
C PRO A 191 -9.61 -29.89 12.17
N PRO A 192 -9.85 -29.72 10.86
CA PRO A 192 -10.75 -28.69 10.36
C PRO A 192 -12.14 -28.87 10.98
N SER A 193 -12.61 -27.82 11.65
CA SER A 193 -13.95 -27.76 12.19
C SER A 193 -14.85 -26.93 11.27
N PRO A 194 -16.17 -27.16 11.25
CA PRO A 194 -17.11 -26.33 10.49
C PRO A 194 -17.15 -24.86 10.97
N ILE A 195 -16.53 -24.56 12.12
CA ILE A 195 -16.43 -23.23 12.71
C ILE A 195 -15.22 -22.46 12.13
N ASP A 196 -14.28 -23.15 11.48
CA ASP A 196 -13.08 -22.56 10.88
C ASP A 196 -13.44 -21.85 9.55
N VAL A 197 -14.18 -20.74 9.68
CA VAL A 197 -14.62 -19.92 8.56
C VAL A 197 -13.81 -18.63 8.53
N ALA A 198 -13.40 -18.22 7.33
CA ALA A 198 -12.78 -16.92 7.15
C ALA A 198 -13.73 -15.77 7.54
N THR A 199 -13.25 -14.86 8.41
CA THR A 199 -14.05 -13.77 8.99
C THR A 199 -13.44 -12.39 8.71
N LEU A 200 -14.28 -11.36 8.81
CA LEU A 200 -13.85 -9.97 8.85
C LEU A 200 -13.82 -9.48 10.30
N ARG A 201 -12.64 -9.10 10.76
CA ARG A 201 -12.41 -8.45 12.06
C ARG A 201 -12.22 -6.95 11.84
N THR A 202 -13.30 -6.19 11.91
CA THR A 202 -13.33 -4.73 11.74
C THR A 202 -12.46 -3.99 12.76
N ASN A 203 -12.28 -4.55 13.97
CA ASN A 203 -11.42 -4.00 15.02
C ASN A 203 -9.92 -3.95 14.66
N ARG A 204 -9.49 -4.62 13.58
CA ARG A 204 -8.08 -4.67 13.15
C ARG A 204 -7.86 -3.72 12.00
N ARG A 205 -6.93 -2.75 12.12
CA ARG A 205 -6.57 -1.83 11.02
C ARG A 205 -6.00 -2.55 9.80
N GLY A 206 -6.17 -1.94 8.62
CA GLY A 206 -5.59 -2.40 7.35
C GLY A 206 -6.47 -3.37 6.55
N TRP A 207 -7.77 -3.42 6.82
CA TRP A 207 -8.77 -4.13 6.00
C TRP A 207 -9.41 -3.24 4.93
N THR A 208 -9.29 -1.92 5.09
CA THR A 208 -9.56 -0.92 4.06
C THR A 208 -8.40 0.07 4.01
N THR A 209 -8.44 0.88 2.96
CA THR A 209 -7.47 1.94 2.65
C THR A 209 -7.94 3.32 3.14
N TRP A 210 -9.25 3.56 3.25
CA TRP A 210 -9.85 4.84 3.70
C TRP A 210 -10.47 4.80 5.12
N GLY A 211 -10.43 3.65 5.80
CA GLY A 211 -10.97 3.48 7.15
C GLY A 211 -9.95 3.83 8.24
N ALA A 212 -9.46 5.07 8.27
CA ALA A 212 -8.68 5.58 9.39
C ALA A 212 -9.62 6.17 10.46
N GLY A 213 -10.40 5.31 11.12
CA GLY A 213 -10.89 5.64 12.47
C GLY A 213 -9.71 5.52 13.44
N ASP A 214 -9.43 6.57 14.20
CA ASP A 214 -8.48 6.53 15.29
C ASP A 214 -9.02 5.78 16.50
N PRO A 215 -8.50 4.59 16.90
CA PRO A 215 -8.63 4.16 18.28
C PRO A 215 -7.45 4.76 19.04
N LYS A 216 -7.46 6.08 19.21
CA LYS A 216 -6.62 6.77 20.18
C LYS A 216 -7.45 7.83 20.87
N LYS A 217 -8.33 7.38 21.77
CA LYS A 217 -8.79 8.07 23.00
C LYS A 217 -9.82 7.18 23.70
N GLU A 218 -9.38 6.14 24.38
CA GLU A 218 -10.25 5.48 25.38
C GLU A 218 -9.48 4.85 26.56
N ASN A 219 -8.15 4.91 26.57
CA ASN A 219 -7.35 4.29 27.65
C ASN A 219 -6.55 5.27 28.52
N THR A 220 -6.70 6.58 28.34
CA THR A 220 -6.18 7.58 29.30
C THR A 220 -7.20 7.90 30.38
N ASP A 221 -8.50 7.93 30.06
CA ASP A 221 -9.52 8.39 31.01
C ASP A 221 -9.91 7.28 32.01
N ALA A 222 -9.83 6.01 31.61
CA ALA A 222 -10.07 4.86 32.49
C ALA A 222 -8.96 4.69 33.54
N LYS A 223 -7.72 5.10 33.22
CA LYS A 223 -6.60 5.04 34.18
C LYS A 223 -6.62 6.20 35.18
N GLU A 224 -7.16 7.35 34.79
CA GLU A 224 -7.37 8.50 35.68
C GLU A 224 -8.58 8.34 36.61
N GLN A 225 -9.65 7.67 36.15
CA GLN A 225 -10.81 7.38 36.99
C GLN A 225 -10.53 6.26 38.02
N SER A 226 -9.72 5.25 37.67
CA SER A 226 -9.28 4.22 38.62
C SER A 226 -8.28 4.73 39.66
N ALA A 227 -7.56 5.83 39.39
CA ALA A 227 -6.63 6.44 40.35
C ALA A 227 -7.33 7.42 41.30
N ARG A 228 -8.51 7.95 40.92
CA ARG A 228 -9.32 8.82 41.79
C ARG A 228 -10.24 8.05 42.74
N SER A 229 -10.61 6.80 42.43
CA SER A 229 -11.47 5.98 43.30
C SER A 229 -10.73 5.29 44.45
N SER A 230 -9.39 5.20 44.42
CA SER A 230 -8.61 4.58 45.49
C SER A 230 -8.23 5.51 46.65
N ASN A 231 -8.55 6.82 46.57
CA ASN A 231 -8.16 7.81 47.58
C ASN A 231 -9.27 8.23 48.54
N ASN A 232 -10.48 7.68 48.42
CA ASN A 232 -11.60 7.96 49.33
C ASN A 232 -12.04 6.69 50.05
N ALA A 233 -11.24 6.22 50.99
CA ALA A 233 -11.69 5.34 52.06
C ALA A 233 -11.73 6.16 53.36
N PRO A 234 -12.90 6.33 54.01
CA PRO A 234 -12.97 7.02 55.28
C PRO A 234 -12.42 6.11 56.41
N THR A 235 -11.51 6.66 57.20
CA THR A 235 -11.16 6.21 58.56
C THR A 235 -12.34 6.33 59.51
#